data_AF-A0A947JTW0-F1
#
_entry.id   AF-A0A947JTW0-F1
#
_cell.length_a   1.000
_cell.length_b   1.000
_cell.length_c   1.000
_cell.angle_alpha   90.00
_cell.angle_beta   90.00
_cell.angle_gamma   90.00
#
_symmetry.space_group_name_H-M   'P 1'
#
loop_
_entity.id
_entity.type
_entity.pdbx_description
1 polymer ?
#
loop_
_entity_poly.entity_id
_entity_poly.type
_entity_poly.pdbx_seq_one_letter_code
_entity_poly.pdbx_strand_id
1 'polypeptide(L)'
;MTTLQINTILSLGILLFAGTIWLLLIKVEKKPAVSKAEVLLQDLSQLWIKNGEVNIADLAPLWRDERVPETIEEVSIEFQNARIQEFYNKHIRPLRHASQQQAVCRDLLSLLDTEGQCPSVVNVSRDIEASWDSNTYTLLGQTNLIDHSLNVAEQVVRLLQESETGYLMPDTIIAALSHDLGKLPSIRGHLYSLGEHPLAAGRILVGLQSFKQLPLKEEILQAVKFHHKQPQELLGKTLKRADQLARQQEIE
;
A
#
# COMPACT_ATOMS: atom_id res chain seq x y z
N MET A 1 21.03 -62.59 74.33
CA MET A 1 21.81 -61.70 73.42
C MET A 1 22.46 -60.63 74.27
N THR A 2 23.78 -60.49 74.22
CA THR A 2 24.49 -59.47 75.02
C THR A 2 24.34 -58.09 74.36
N THR A 3 24.42 -57.01 75.14
CA THR A 3 24.34 -55.61 74.64
C THR A 3 25.35 -55.33 73.53
N LEU A 4 26.50 -56.01 73.57
CA LEU A 4 27.54 -55.95 72.54
C LEU A 4 27.07 -56.52 71.18
N GLN A 5 26.29 -57.62 71.18
CA GLN A 5 25.76 -58.24 69.96
C GLN A 5 24.65 -57.40 69.30
N ILE A 6 23.88 -56.67 70.10
CA ILE A 6 22.85 -55.76 69.58
C ILE A 6 23.50 -54.57 68.89
N ASN A 7 24.54 -53.99 69.52
CA ASN A 7 25.25 -52.83 68.96
C ASN A 7 26.00 -53.15 67.66
N THR A 8 26.55 -54.37 67.52
CA THR A 8 27.22 -54.78 66.28
C THR A 8 26.24 -55.03 65.13
N ILE A 9 25.05 -55.59 65.41
CA ILE A 9 24.02 -55.78 64.38
C ILE A 9 23.43 -54.42 63.95
N LEU A 10 23.22 -53.50 64.90
CA LEU A 10 22.73 -52.16 64.59
C LEU A 10 23.72 -51.36 63.75
N SER A 11 25.03 -51.42 64.08
CA SER A 11 26.07 -50.71 63.33
C SER A 11 26.24 -51.27 61.92
N LEU A 12 26.15 -52.60 61.75
CA LEU A 12 26.18 -53.23 60.43
C LEU A 12 24.96 -52.85 59.59
N GLY A 13 23.78 -52.80 60.21
CA GLY A 13 22.54 -52.35 59.57
C GLY A 13 22.60 -50.90 59.08
N ILE A 14 23.16 -50.00 59.90
CA ILE A 14 23.33 -48.59 59.54
C ILE A 14 24.34 -48.43 58.39
N LEU A 15 25.45 -49.18 58.40
CA LEU A 15 26.44 -49.15 57.32
C LEU A 15 25.87 -49.66 55.99
N LEU A 16 25.09 -50.74 56.03
CA LEU A 16 24.42 -51.24 54.83
C LEU A 16 23.39 -50.25 54.31
N PHE A 17 22.60 -49.63 55.19
CA PHE A 17 21.61 -48.63 54.80
C PHE A 17 22.27 -47.38 54.20
N ALA A 18 23.34 -46.87 54.81
CA ALA A 18 24.13 -45.77 54.28
C ALA A 18 24.76 -46.11 52.92
N GLY A 19 25.26 -47.34 52.74
CA GLY A 19 25.78 -47.83 51.46
C GLY A 19 24.71 -47.88 50.37
N THR A 20 23.49 -48.31 50.70
CA THR A 20 22.37 -48.31 49.75
C THR A 20 21.91 -46.91 49.36
N ILE A 21 21.88 -45.97 50.31
CA ILE A 21 21.57 -44.56 50.03
C ILE A 21 22.66 -43.96 49.13
N TRP A 22 23.93 -44.22 49.42
CA TRP A 22 25.04 -43.74 48.61
C TRP A 22 24.97 -44.29 47.17
N LEU A 23 24.67 -45.58 47.00
CA LEU A 23 24.49 -46.19 45.68
C LEU A 23 23.28 -45.62 44.93
N LEU A 24 22.18 -45.30 45.63
CA LEU A 24 21.01 -44.64 45.04
C LEU A 24 21.31 -43.20 44.63
N LEU A 25 22.14 -42.47 45.39
CA LEU A 25 22.56 -41.11 45.06
C LEU A 25 23.54 -41.05 43.89
N ILE A 26 24.43 -42.04 43.74
CA ILE A 26 25.32 -42.14 42.57
C ILE A 26 24.54 -42.45 41.29
N LYS A 27 23.44 -43.22 41.37
CA LYS A 27 22.62 -43.61 40.23
C LYS A 27 21.68 -42.52 39.71
N VAL A 28 21.68 -41.32 40.30
CA VAL A 28 21.02 -40.16 39.70
C VAL A 28 21.91 -39.66 38.56
N GLU A 29 21.85 -40.33 37.42
CA GLU A 29 22.36 -39.82 36.16
C GLU A 29 21.69 -38.47 35.91
N LYS A 30 22.47 -37.39 35.96
CA LYS A 30 22.04 -36.09 35.46
C LYS A 30 21.71 -36.27 33.99
N LYS A 31 20.42 -36.28 33.64
CA LYS A 31 19.98 -36.19 32.25
C LYS A 31 20.72 -34.99 31.63
N PRO A 32 21.46 -35.17 30.52
CA PRO A 32 22.13 -34.04 29.89
C PRO A 32 21.05 -33.00 29.57
N ALA A 33 21.29 -31.76 30.00
CA ALA A 33 20.42 -30.65 29.64
C ALA A 33 20.29 -30.66 28.12
N VAL A 34 19.06 -30.79 27.62
CA VAL A 34 18.78 -30.68 26.18
C VAL A 34 19.22 -29.27 25.79
N SER A 35 20.38 -29.15 25.17
CA SER A 35 20.86 -27.88 24.66
C SER A 35 19.90 -27.49 23.55
N LYS A 36 19.10 -26.46 23.78
CA LYS A 36 18.36 -25.80 22.71
C LYS A 36 19.42 -25.21 21.79
N ALA A 37 19.58 -25.80 20.60
CA ALA A 37 20.41 -25.22 19.57
C ALA A 37 19.70 -23.96 19.08
N GLU A 38 20.27 -22.80 19.34
CA GLU A 38 19.85 -21.55 18.70
C GLU A 38 20.40 -21.57 17.28
N VAL A 39 19.50 -21.63 16.31
CA VAL A 39 19.85 -21.62 14.88
C VAL A 39 19.29 -20.32 14.29
N LEU A 40 20.12 -19.60 13.56
CA LEU A 40 19.66 -18.38 12.90
C LEU A 40 18.71 -18.74 11.76
N LEU A 41 17.67 -17.94 11.60
CA LEU A 41 16.71 -18.08 10.50
C LEU A 41 17.39 -18.07 9.13
N GLN A 42 18.50 -17.33 8.98
CA GLN A 42 19.30 -17.30 7.76
C GLN A 42 19.94 -18.67 7.43
N ASP A 43 20.30 -19.45 8.46
CA ASP A 43 20.97 -20.75 8.27
C ASP A 43 19.93 -21.80 7.90
N LEU A 44 18.72 -21.70 8.45
CA LEU A 44 17.58 -22.54 8.09
C LEU A 44 17.04 -22.21 6.70
N SER A 45 17.02 -20.93 6.29
CA SER A 45 16.47 -20.52 4.99
C SER A 45 17.20 -21.17 3.81
N GLN A 46 18.51 -21.44 3.95
CA GLN A 46 19.32 -22.14 2.94
C GLN A 46 18.85 -23.58 2.67
N LEU A 47 18.16 -24.23 3.61
CA LEU A 47 17.64 -25.60 3.40
C LEU A 47 16.41 -25.62 2.49
N TRP A 48 15.62 -24.55 2.47
CA TRP A 48 14.40 -24.45 1.67
C TRP A 48 14.63 -23.74 0.33
N ILE A 49 15.64 -22.87 0.28
CA ILE A 49 15.98 -22.11 -0.91
C ILE A 49 17.00 -22.90 -1.73
N LYS A 50 16.53 -23.63 -2.75
CA LYS A 50 17.43 -24.35 -3.67
C LYS A 50 18.30 -23.43 -4.53
N ASN A 51 17.95 -22.15 -4.72
CA ASN A 51 18.59 -21.24 -5.71
C ASN A 51 18.59 -19.72 -5.33
N GLY A 52 18.87 -19.33 -4.08
CA GLY A 52 19.00 -17.91 -3.68
C GLY A 52 17.69 -17.13 -3.42
N GLU A 53 17.81 -15.82 -3.16
CA GLU A 53 16.74 -14.91 -2.71
C GLU A 53 15.42 -15.09 -3.49
N VAL A 54 14.32 -15.27 -2.75
CA VAL A 54 12.98 -15.41 -3.32
C VAL A 54 12.23 -14.10 -3.14
N ASN A 55 11.72 -13.52 -4.24
CA ASN A 55 10.93 -12.30 -4.16
C ASN A 55 9.63 -12.61 -3.41
N ILE A 56 9.26 -11.74 -2.45
CA ILE A 56 8.04 -11.92 -1.66
C ILE A 56 6.77 -11.94 -2.52
N ALA A 57 6.80 -11.30 -3.70
CA ALA A 57 5.72 -11.36 -4.69
C ALA A 57 5.50 -12.77 -5.24
N ASP A 58 6.57 -13.57 -5.38
CA ASP A 58 6.50 -14.94 -5.90
C ASP A 58 5.94 -15.92 -4.85
N LEU A 59 6.05 -15.57 -3.56
CA LEU A 59 5.52 -16.34 -2.44
C LEU A 59 4.09 -15.97 -2.08
N ALA A 60 3.63 -14.78 -2.49
CA ALA A 60 2.28 -14.28 -2.21
C ALA A 60 1.14 -15.27 -2.57
N PRO A 61 1.24 -16.05 -3.67
CA PRO A 61 0.21 -17.03 -4.03
C PRO A 61 0.09 -18.23 -3.06
N LEU A 62 1.13 -18.55 -2.29
CA LEU A 62 1.14 -19.73 -1.39
C LEU A 62 0.38 -19.49 -0.08
N TRP A 63 0.24 -18.24 0.35
CA TRP A 63 -0.48 -17.86 1.58
C TRP A 63 -1.87 -17.31 1.28
N ARG A 64 -2.07 -16.68 0.12
CA ARG A 64 -3.40 -16.19 -0.25
C ARG A 64 -4.28 -17.35 -0.71
N ASP A 65 -5.16 -17.81 0.17
CA ASP A 65 -6.30 -18.69 -0.11
C ASP A 65 -7.35 -18.08 -1.07
N GLU A 66 -7.03 -16.95 -1.70
CA GLU A 66 -7.87 -16.38 -2.74
C GLU A 66 -7.59 -17.11 -4.04
N ARG A 67 -8.50 -18.05 -4.38
CA ARG A 67 -8.73 -18.40 -5.77
C ARG A 67 -8.91 -17.08 -6.53
N VAL A 68 -7.90 -16.67 -7.30
CA VAL A 68 -8.07 -15.61 -8.29
C VAL A 68 -9.27 -16.04 -9.11
N PRO A 69 -10.41 -15.34 -9.07
CA PRO A 69 -11.56 -15.76 -9.86
C PRO A 69 -11.14 -15.73 -11.32
N GLU A 70 -11.06 -16.90 -11.96
CA GLU A 70 -10.68 -17.03 -13.38
C GLU A 70 -11.71 -16.37 -14.32
N THR A 71 -12.78 -15.80 -13.77
CA THR A 71 -13.84 -15.12 -14.52
C THR A 71 -14.26 -13.85 -13.78
N ILE A 72 -13.37 -12.84 -13.73
CA ILE A 72 -13.89 -11.47 -13.75
C ILE A 72 -14.40 -11.31 -15.19
N GLU A 73 -15.72 -11.29 -15.38
CA GLU A 73 -16.29 -10.80 -16.64
C GLU A 73 -15.58 -9.48 -16.95
N GLU A 74 -14.74 -9.50 -17.99
CA GLU A 74 -14.04 -8.31 -18.46
C GLU A 74 -15.14 -7.38 -18.96
N VAL A 75 -15.66 -6.51 -18.09
CA VAL A 75 -16.60 -5.47 -18.48
C VAL A 75 -15.85 -4.60 -19.48
N SER A 76 -16.13 -4.81 -20.76
CA SER A 76 -15.55 -4.01 -21.84
C SER A 76 -16.16 -2.62 -21.74
N ILE A 77 -15.46 -1.74 -21.04
CA ILE A 77 -15.80 -0.32 -21.02
C ILE A 77 -15.09 0.32 -22.20
N GLU A 78 -15.90 0.91 -23.07
CA GLU A 78 -15.44 1.80 -24.14
C GLU A 78 -15.61 3.24 -23.66
N PHE A 79 -14.49 3.94 -23.51
CA PHE A 79 -14.48 5.38 -23.23
C PHE A 79 -14.63 6.16 -24.54
N GLN A 80 -15.36 7.27 -24.50
CA GLN A 80 -15.54 8.15 -25.66
C GLN A 80 -14.23 8.83 -26.04
N ASN A 81 -13.42 9.21 -25.04
CA ASN A 81 -12.11 9.79 -25.24
C ASN A 81 -11.04 8.70 -25.49
N ALA A 82 -10.42 8.73 -26.67
CA ALA A 82 -9.38 7.79 -27.06
C ALA A 82 -8.16 7.79 -26.13
N ARG A 83 -7.79 8.95 -25.56
CA ARG A 83 -6.67 9.06 -24.62
C ARG A 83 -6.97 8.37 -23.30
N ILE A 84 -8.19 8.49 -22.79
CA ILE A 84 -8.65 7.74 -21.62
C ILE A 84 -8.63 6.24 -21.91
N GLN A 85 -9.11 5.83 -23.09
CA GLN A 85 -9.10 4.43 -23.50
C GLN A 85 -7.68 3.85 -23.56
N GLU A 86 -6.73 4.59 -24.14
CA GLU A 86 -5.32 4.21 -24.21
C GLU A 86 -4.72 4.08 -22.81
N PHE A 87 -4.90 5.10 -21.97
CA PHE A 87 -4.41 5.12 -20.59
C PHE A 87 -4.96 3.94 -19.79
N TYR A 88 -6.27 3.67 -19.88
CA TYR A 88 -6.91 2.55 -19.20
C TYR A 88 -6.29 1.21 -19.61
N ASN A 89 -6.14 0.98 -20.92
CA ASN A 89 -5.57 -0.27 -21.44
C ASN A 89 -4.10 -0.46 -21.04
N LYS A 90 -3.34 0.64 -21.02
CA LYS A 90 -1.89 0.62 -20.74
C LYS A 90 -1.56 0.53 -19.26
N HIS A 91 -2.31 1.24 -18.40
CA HIS A 91 -1.94 1.43 -16.99
C HIS A 91 -2.92 0.83 -15.99
N ILE A 92 -4.21 0.77 -16.30
CA ILE A 92 -5.23 0.28 -15.36
C ILE A 92 -5.51 -1.21 -15.56
N ARG A 93 -5.80 -1.63 -16.80
CA ARG A 93 -6.12 -3.03 -17.14
C ARG A 93 -5.05 -4.05 -16.68
N PRO A 94 -3.74 -3.74 -16.71
CA PRO A 94 -2.71 -4.67 -16.20
C PRO A 94 -2.72 -4.87 -14.68
N LEU A 95 -3.37 -4.01 -13.89
CA LEU A 95 -3.44 -4.09 -12.42
C LEU A 95 -4.40 -5.19 -11.91
N ARG A 96 -4.33 -6.41 -12.49
CA ARG A 96 -5.24 -7.54 -12.20
C ARG A 96 -5.26 -7.95 -10.71
N HIS A 97 -4.16 -7.69 -10.00
CA HIS A 97 -4.02 -7.98 -8.57
C HIS A 97 -4.72 -6.94 -7.67
N ALA A 98 -5.19 -5.82 -8.23
CA ALA A 98 -5.79 -4.69 -7.53
C ALA A 98 -7.19 -4.38 -8.10
N SER A 99 -8.06 -5.40 -8.16
CA SER A 99 -9.38 -5.32 -8.82
C SER A 99 -10.30 -4.26 -8.24
N GLN A 100 -10.24 -4.01 -6.92
CA GLN A 100 -11.00 -2.94 -6.28
C GLN A 100 -10.52 -1.56 -6.75
N GLN A 101 -9.20 -1.35 -6.84
CA GLN A 101 -8.63 -0.11 -7.36
C GLN A 101 -8.96 0.07 -8.84
N GLN A 102 -8.93 -0.99 -9.64
CA GLN A 102 -9.36 -0.95 -11.04
C GLN A 102 -10.81 -0.46 -11.17
N ALA A 103 -11.71 -0.93 -10.31
CA ALA A 103 -13.09 -0.47 -10.29
C ALA A 103 -13.20 1.02 -9.96
N VAL A 104 -12.43 1.53 -8.99
CA VAL A 104 -12.39 2.97 -8.67
C VAL A 104 -11.82 3.78 -9.82
N CYS A 105 -10.68 3.38 -10.40
CA CYS A 105 -10.09 4.06 -11.55
C CYS A 105 -11.08 4.14 -12.71
N ARG A 106 -11.85 3.08 -12.96
CA ARG A 106 -12.87 3.05 -13.99
C ARG A 106 -14.00 4.04 -13.74
N ASP A 107 -14.49 4.13 -12.50
CA ASP A 107 -15.51 5.11 -12.12
C ASP A 107 -15.00 6.55 -12.28
N LEU A 108 -13.74 6.81 -11.89
CA LEU A 108 -13.09 8.11 -12.03
C LEU A 108 -12.86 8.50 -13.49
N LEU A 109 -12.36 7.58 -14.31
CA LEU A 109 -12.15 7.80 -15.73
C LEU A 109 -13.47 8.02 -16.47
N SER A 110 -14.54 7.34 -16.08
CA SER A 110 -15.88 7.56 -16.67
C SER A 110 -16.41 8.97 -16.36
N LEU A 111 -16.15 9.46 -15.14
CA LEU A 111 -16.50 10.83 -14.75
C LEU A 111 -15.68 11.87 -15.53
N LEU A 112 -14.36 11.66 -15.66
CA LEU A 112 -13.49 12.50 -16.47
C LEU A 112 -13.89 12.51 -17.95
N ASP A 113 -14.24 11.35 -18.51
CA ASP A 113 -14.69 11.22 -19.90
C ASP A 113 -15.98 12.02 -20.17
N THR A 114 -16.84 12.15 -19.15
CA THR A 114 -18.11 12.88 -19.26
C THR A 114 -17.95 14.39 -19.08
N GLU A 115 -17.12 14.83 -18.13
CA GLU A 115 -17.10 16.24 -17.69
C GLU A 115 -15.72 16.92 -17.72
N GLY A 116 -14.64 16.17 -17.94
CA GLY A 116 -13.26 16.65 -17.77
C GLY A 116 -12.70 17.48 -18.92
N GLN A 117 -13.51 17.81 -19.95
CA GLN A 117 -13.13 18.75 -21.01
C GLN A 117 -13.03 20.20 -20.51
N CYS A 118 -13.37 20.46 -19.25
CA CYS A 118 -13.15 21.78 -18.64
C CYS A 118 -11.64 22.08 -18.46
N PRO A 119 -11.25 23.35 -18.38
CA PRO A 119 -9.86 23.72 -18.07
C PRO A 119 -9.35 23.08 -16.78
N SER A 120 -8.09 22.63 -16.78
CA SER A 120 -7.42 22.07 -15.61
C SER A 120 -6.99 23.13 -14.58
N VAL A 121 -7.01 24.41 -14.97
CA VAL A 121 -6.66 25.53 -14.10
C VAL A 121 -7.82 26.52 -14.02
N VAL A 122 -8.07 27.04 -12.83
CA VAL A 122 -9.21 27.92 -12.59
C VAL A 122 -8.78 29.15 -11.81
N ASN A 123 -9.16 30.33 -12.31
CA ASN A 123 -8.86 31.58 -11.61
C ASN A 123 -9.95 31.86 -10.57
N VAL A 124 -9.91 31.10 -9.47
CA VAL A 124 -10.77 31.36 -8.30
C VAL A 124 -9.95 32.01 -7.21
N SER A 125 -10.47 33.09 -6.64
CA SER A 125 -9.81 33.81 -5.56
C SER A 125 -9.55 32.87 -4.37
N ARG A 126 -8.27 32.77 -3.96
CA ARG A 126 -7.69 31.86 -2.94
C ARG A 126 -7.21 30.49 -3.40
N ASP A 127 -7.37 30.12 -4.68
CA ASP A 127 -6.63 28.98 -5.23
C ASP A 127 -5.13 29.33 -5.35
N ILE A 128 -4.25 28.35 -5.18
CA ILE A 128 -2.80 28.52 -5.37
C ILE A 128 -2.52 28.94 -6.82
N GLU A 129 -3.29 28.43 -7.77
CA GLU A 129 -3.18 28.73 -9.20
C GLU A 129 -3.47 30.21 -9.51
N ALA A 130 -4.27 30.89 -8.68
CA ALA A 130 -4.55 32.32 -8.83
C ALA A 130 -3.33 33.21 -8.48
N SER A 131 -2.27 32.63 -7.88
CA SER A 131 -1.02 33.33 -7.58
C SER A 131 0.00 33.31 -8.73
N TRP A 132 -0.27 32.56 -9.81
CA TRP A 132 0.63 32.46 -10.95
C TRP A 132 0.61 33.72 -11.82
N ASP A 133 1.73 33.96 -12.50
CA ASP A 133 1.80 35.06 -13.46
C ASP A 133 0.87 34.79 -14.66
N SER A 134 0.47 35.86 -15.35
CA SER A 134 -0.49 35.79 -16.45
C SER A 134 -0.04 34.86 -17.59
N ASN A 135 1.26 34.70 -17.82
CA ASN A 135 1.77 33.87 -18.91
C ASN A 135 1.65 32.38 -18.54
N THR A 136 2.10 32.02 -17.33
CA THR A 136 1.96 30.66 -16.80
C THR A 136 0.49 30.21 -16.75
N TYR A 137 -0.40 31.08 -16.27
CA TYR A 137 -1.84 30.78 -16.24
C TYR A 137 -2.42 30.54 -17.64
N THR A 138 -2.00 31.33 -18.63
CA THR A 138 -2.50 31.21 -20.01
C THR A 138 -2.02 29.91 -20.67
N LEU A 139 -0.76 29.52 -20.45
CA LEU A 139 -0.20 28.28 -21.00
C LEU A 139 -0.88 27.06 -20.37
N LEU A 140 -0.92 26.98 -19.04
CA LEU A 140 -1.57 25.86 -18.34
C LEU A 140 -3.10 25.81 -18.57
N GLY A 141 -3.71 26.96 -18.88
CA GLY A 141 -5.12 27.08 -19.28
C GLY A 141 -5.49 26.32 -20.56
N GLN A 142 -4.51 25.96 -21.38
CA GLN A 142 -4.72 25.18 -22.61
C GLN A 142 -4.93 23.68 -22.32
N THR A 143 -4.49 23.20 -21.16
CA THR A 143 -4.66 21.81 -20.74
C THR A 143 -6.01 21.63 -20.07
N ASN A 144 -6.84 20.73 -20.59
CA ASN A 144 -8.10 20.33 -19.95
C ASN A 144 -7.86 19.37 -18.77
N LEU A 145 -8.88 19.16 -17.95
CA LEU A 145 -8.77 18.36 -16.73
C LEU A 145 -8.53 16.87 -17.02
N ILE A 146 -9.05 16.32 -18.13
CA ILE A 146 -8.72 14.95 -18.57
C ILE A 146 -7.21 14.85 -18.76
N ASP A 147 -6.66 15.71 -19.60
CA ASP A 147 -5.26 15.66 -19.99
C ASP A 147 -4.34 15.86 -18.80
N HIS A 148 -4.64 16.82 -17.94
CA HIS A 148 -3.89 17.04 -16.70
C HIS A 148 -3.95 15.81 -15.79
N SER A 149 -5.14 15.29 -15.51
CA SER A 149 -5.29 14.13 -14.60
C SER A 149 -4.56 12.89 -15.13
N LEU A 150 -4.58 12.67 -16.44
CA LEU A 150 -3.83 11.58 -17.09
C LEU A 150 -2.32 11.83 -17.06
N ASN A 151 -1.84 13.05 -17.34
CA ASN A 151 -0.43 13.42 -17.22
C ASN A 151 0.10 13.12 -15.81
N VAL A 152 -0.64 13.55 -14.77
CA VAL A 152 -0.26 13.29 -13.37
C VAL A 152 -0.20 11.80 -13.09
N ALA A 153 -1.20 11.03 -13.54
CA ALA A 153 -1.22 9.59 -13.32
C ALA A 153 -0.07 8.86 -14.06
N GLU A 154 0.30 9.30 -15.26
CA GLU A 154 1.47 8.79 -15.99
C GLU A 154 2.79 9.09 -15.26
N GLN A 155 2.92 10.31 -14.71
CA GLN A 155 4.08 10.66 -13.88
C GLN A 155 4.13 9.81 -12.59
N VAL A 156 2.98 9.52 -11.97
CA VAL A 156 2.90 8.58 -10.84
C VAL A 156 3.41 7.20 -11.22
N VAL A 157 2.96 6.66 -12.36
CA VAL A 157 3.42 5.35 -12.84
C VAL A 157 4.93 5.36 -13.01
N ARG A 158 5.47 6.39 -13.68
CA ARG A 158 6.92 6.53 -13.91
C ARG A 158 7.70 6.58 -12.59
N LEU A 159 7.33 7.49 -11.68
CA LEU A 159 8.01 7.69 -10.39
C LEU A 159 8.03 6.42 -9.55
N LEU A 160 6.95 5.64 -9.56
CA LEU A 160 6.82 4.41 -8.76
C LEU A 160 7.42 3.18 -9.43
N GLN A 161 7.57 3.18 -10.76
CA GLN A 161 8.34 2.14 -11.48
C GLN A 161 9.84 2.33 -11.31
N GLU A 162 10.29 3.59 -11.25
CA GLU A 162 11.70 3.95 -11.03
C GLU A 162 12.12 3.78 -9.55
N SER A 163 11.17 3.53 -8.63
CA SER A 163 11.42 3.34 -7.20
C SER A 163 11.13 1.90 -6.73
N GLU A 164 11.61 1.54 -5.54
CA GLU A 164 11.26 0.27 -4.87
C GLU A 164 9.83 0.26 -4.26
N THR A 165 8.97 1.20 -4.67
CA THR A 165 7.63 1.40 -4.08
C THR A 165 6.49 1.22 -5.08
N GLY A 166 6.69 0.42 -6.13
CA GLY A 166 5.69 0.11 -7.15
C GLY A 166 4.38 -0.47 -6.60
N TYR A 167 4.38 -1.07 -5.40
CA TYR A 167 3.18 -1.58 -4.74
C TYR A 167 2.14 -0.49 -4.41
N LEU A 168 2.56 0.79 -4.29
CA LEU A 168 1.65 1.92 -4.05
C LEU A 168 0.98 2.43 -5.34
N MET A 169 1.36 1.91 -6.50
CA MET A 169 0.92 2.44 -7.79
C MET A 169 -0.61 2.45 -7.94
N PRO A 170 -1.37 1.39 -7.62
CA PRO A 170 -2.82 1.41 -7.78
C PRO A 170 -3.49 2.53 -6.99
N ASP A 171 -3.11 2.70 -5.72
CA ASP A 171 -3.72 3.69 -4.82
C ASP A 171 -3.27 5.12 -5.17
N THR A 172 -2.02 5.29 -5.61
CA THR A 172 -1.50 6.61 -6.02
C THR A 172 -2.10 7.06 -7.35
N ILE A 173 -2.39 6.14 -8.29
CA ILE A 173 -3.13 6.45 -9.52
C ILE A 173 -4.54 6.96 -9.19
N ILE A 174 -5.24 6.34 -8.23
CA ILE A 174 -6.56 6.83 -7.78
C ILE A 174 -6.44 8.26 -7.27
N ALA A 175 -5.43 8.55 -6.44
CA ALA A 175 -5.20 9.90 -5.95
C ALA A 175 -4.93 10.88 -7.09
N ALA A 176 -4.09 10.50 -8.07
CA ALA A 176 -3.80 11.32 -9.25
C ALA A 176 -5.05 11.63 -10.10
N LEU A 177 -5.85 10.61 -10.43
CA LEU A 177 -7.07 10.79 -11.23
C LEU A 177 -8.17 11.58 -10.52
N SER A 178 -8.11 11.67 -9.18
CA SER A 178 -9.17 12.28 -8.38
C SER A 178 -8.85 13.65 -7.80
N HIS A 179 -7.56 14.01 -7.65
CA HIS A 179 -7.15 15.16 -6.82
C HIS A 179 -7.79 16.50 -7.24
N ASP A 180 -8.01 16.68 -8.54
CA ASP A 180 -8.53 17.89 -9.14
C ASP A 180 -10.00 17.79 -9.58
N LEU A 181 -10.70 16.69 -9.30
CA LEU A 181 -12.12 16.55 -9.67
C LEU A 181 -13.03 17.59 -9.01
N GLY A 182 -12.56 18.26 -7.96
CA GLY A 182 -13.23 19.43 -7.39
C GLY A 182 -13.40 20.61 -8.37
N LYS A 183 -12.68 20.61 -9.51
CA LYS A 183 -12.76 21.62 -10.57
C LYS A 183 -13.89 21.37 -11.58
N LEU A 184 -14.47 20.17 -11.56
CA LEU A 184 -15.54 19.76 -12.48
C LEU A 184 -16.75 20.70 -12.43
N PRO A 185 -17.38 21.03 -13.57
CA PRO A 185 -18.50 21.95 -13.63
C PRO A 185 -19.67 21.59 -12.71
N SER A 186 -20.05 20.30 -12.62
CA SER A 186 -21.13 19.83 -11.75
C SER A 186 -20.85 20.02 -10.25
N ILE A 187 -19.57 20.19 -9.89
CA ILE A 187 -19.07 20.30 -8.52
C ILE A 187 -18.79 21.76 -8.13
N ARG A 188 -18.89 22.70 -9.09
CA ARG A 188 -18.71 24.15 -8.88
C ARG A 188 -19.84 24.74 -8.02
N GLY A 189 -19.80 24.43 -6.74
CA GLY A 189 -20.63 25.00 -5.68
C GLY A 189 -19.78 25.82 -4.70
N HIS A 190 -20.28 26.01 -3.48
CA HIS A 190 -19.66 26.89 -2.48
C HIS A 190 -18.18 26.56 -2.16
N LEU A 191 -17.76 25.29 -2.18
CA LEU A 191 -16.35 24.94 -1.91
C LEU A 191 -15.41 25.35 -3.05
N TYR A 192 -15.85 25.19 -4.29
CA TYR A 192 -15.11 25.63 -5.46
C TYR A 192 -14.88 27.14 -5.40
N SER A 193 -15.92 27.93 -5.06
CA SER A 193 -15.83 29.39 -4.91
C SER A 193 -14.89 29.88 -3.80
N LEU A 194 -14.41 28.99 -2.92
CA LEU A 194 -13.46 29.31 -1.86
C LEU A 194 -12.01 28.93 -2.20
N GLY A 195 -11.74 28.36 -3.39
CA GLY A 195 -10.42 27.81 -3.73
C GLY A 195 -10.10 26.49 -3.00
N GLU A 196 -11.13 25.78 -2.52
CA GLU A 196 -11.00 24.54 -1.75
C GLU A 196 -11.38 23.31 -2.61
N HIS A 197 -10.92 23.27 -3.87
CA HIS A 197 -11.13 22.10 -4.73
C HIS A 197 -10.57 20.78 -4.17
N PRO A 198 -9.47 20.75 -3.37
CA PRO A 198 -9.03 19.50 -2.74
C PRO A 198 -10.09 18.88 -1.83
N LEU A 199 -10.85 19.71 -1.10
CA LEU A 199 -11.94 19.25 -0.23
C LEU A 199 -13.16 18.79 -1.06
N ALA A 200 -13.46 19.48 -2.16
CA ALA A 200 -14.52 19.09 -3.07
C ALA A 200 -14.22 17.76 -3.76
N ALA A 201 -12.99 17.58 -4.25
CA ALA A 201 -12.49 16.32 -4.81
C ALA A 201 -12.64 15.16 -3.82
N GLY A 202 -12.25 15.37 -2.56
CA GLY A 202 -12.44 14.37 -1.50
C GLY A 202 -13.90 13.97 -1.27
N ARG A 203 -14.87 14.88 -1.47
CA ARG A 203 -16.30 14.54 -1.36
C ARG A 203 -16.77 13.63 -2.50
N ILE A 204 -16.27 13.84 -3.71
CA ILE A 204 -16.58 12.99 -4.87
C ILE A 204 -16.09 11.57 -4.61
N LEU A 205 -14.84 11.41 -4.17
CA LEU A 205 -14.26 10.10 -3.82
C LEU A 205 -15.11 9.36 -2.79
N VAL A 206 -15.47 10.02 -1.68
CA VAL A 206 -16.31 9.42 -0.63
C VAL A 206 -17.71 9.06 -1.13
N GLY A 207 -18.19 9.67 -2.21
CA GLY A 207 -19.45 9.31 -2.87
C GLY A 207 -19.42 7.98 -3.60
N LEU A 208 -18.25 7.58 -4.13
CA LEU A 208 -18.09 6.37 -4.94
C LEU A 208 -18.20 5.12 -4.06
N GLN A 209 -19.07 4.18 -4.45
CA GLN A 209 -19.24 2.92 -3.72
C GLN A 209 -18.00 2.03 -3.82
N SER A 210 -17.36 2.00 -4.99
CA SER A 210 -16.09 1.30 -5.24
C SER A 210 -14.99 1.81 -4.29
N PHE A 211 -14.92 3.12 -4.04
CA PHE A 211 -13.89 3.72 -3.18
C PHE A 211 -14.05 3.35 -1.70
N LYS A 212 -15.31 3.28 -1.21
CA LYS A 212 -15.60 2.95 0.20
C LYS A 212 -15.07 1.58 0.62
N GLN A 213 -14.88 0.68 -0.33
CA GLN A 213 -14.43 -0.70 -0.13
C GLN A 213 -12.90 -0.82 -0.06
N LEU A 214 -12.14 0.24 -0.42
CA LEU A 214 -10.68 0.18 -0.43
C LEU A 214 -10.09 0.15 0.99
N PRO A 215 -9.06 -0.69 1.24
CA PRO A 215 -8.34 -0.73 2.51
C PRO A 215 -7.63 0.60 2.84
N LEU A 216 -6.96 1.21 1.86
CA LEU A 216 -6.18 2.46 2.03
C LEU A 216 -6.96 3.74 1.69
N LYS A 217 -8.29 3.69 1.73
CA LYS A 217 -9.14 4.84 1.36
C LYS A 217 -8.82 6.11 2.15
N GLU A 218 -8.45 6.02 3.42
CA GLU A 218 -8.16 7.20 4.23
C GLU A 218 -6.85 7.87 3.82
N GLU A 219 -5.81 7.10 3.49
CA GLU A 219 -4.53 7.62 3.00
C GLU A 219 -4.70 8.30 1.63
N ILE A 220 -5.45 7.67 0.72
CA ILE A 220 -5.79 8.26 -0.59
C ILE A 220 -6.57 9.57 -0.38
N LEU A 221 -7.59 9.55 0.48
CA LEU A 221 -8.43 10.71 0.76
C LEU A 221 -7.62 11.86 1.40
N GLN A 222 -6.68 11.53 2.28
CA GLN A 222 -5.78 12.49 2.91
C GLN A 222 -4.85 13.13 1.87
N ALA A 223 -4.25 12.33 0.99
CA ALA A 223 -3.41 12.84 -0.09
C ALA A 223 -4.18 13.80 -1.01
N VAL A 224 -5.42 13.45 -1.39
CA VAL A 224 -6.28 14.31 -2.20
C VAL A 224 -6.65 15.60 -1.49
N LYS A 225 -7.14 15.54 -0.24
CA LYS A 225 -7.56 16.74 0.51
C LYS A 225 -6.42 17.71 0.82
N PHE A 226 -5.19 17.23 0.86
CA PHE A 226 -4.04 18.02 1.26
C PHE A 226 -2.97 18.13 0.16
N HIS A 227 -3.29 17.86 -1.10
CA HIS A 227 -2.28 17.89 -2.18
C HIS A 227 -1.66 19.29 -2.39
N HIS A 228 -2.40 20.35 -2.08
CA HIS A 228 -1.90 21.74 -2.01
C HIS A 228 -0.91 21.99 -0.85
N LYS A 229 -0.98 21.19 0.23
CA LYS A 229 -0.15 21.36 1.43
C LYS A 229 1.14 20.54 1.31
N GLN A 230 1.94 20.51 2.36
CA GLN A 230 3.12 19.64 2.41
C GLN A 230 2.70 18.23 2.87
N PRO A 231 2.71 17.22 1.98
CA PRO A 231 2.35 15.86 2.36
C PRO A 231 3.43 15.23 3.25
N GLN A 232 3.00 14.45 4.23
CA GLN A 232 3.89 13.72 5.13
C GLN A 232 4.17 12.30 4.63
N GLU A 233 3.12 11.63 4.15
CA GLU A 233 3.15 10.25 3.67
C GLU A 233 3.70 10.13 2.25
N LEU A 234 4.22 8.96 1.93
CA LEU A 234 4.84 8.68 0.63
C LEU A 234 3.86 8.88 -0.53
N LEU A 235 2.63 8.37 -0.42
CA LEU A 235 1.59 8.52 -1.45
C LEU A 235 1.34 10.00 -1.78
N GLY A 236 1.13 10.84 -0.77
CA GLY A 236 0.93 12.27 -0.96
C GLY A 236 2.16 12.98 -1.54
N LYS A 237 3.37 12.60 -1.13
CA LYS A 237 4.63 13.13 -1.68
C LYS A 237 4.78 12.79 -3.16
N THR A 238 4.49 11.54 -3.53
CA THR A 238 4.51 11.09 -4.92
C THR A 238 3.48 11.83 -5.75
N LEU A 239 2.24 11.96 -5.26
CA LEU A 239 1.19 12.72 -5.93
C LEU A 239 1.63 14.17 -6.21
N LYS A 240 2.14 14.86 -5.18
CA LYS A 240 2.60 16.25 -5.33
C LYS A 240 3.75 16.38 -6.31
N ARG A 241 4.69 15.43 -6.30
CA ARG A 241 5.80 15.44 -7.25
C ARG A 241 5.34 15.17 -8.69
N ALA A 242 4.40 14.23 -8.86
CA ALA A 242 3.83 13.91 -10.16
C ALA A 242 3.05 15.09 -10.74
N ASP A 243 2.25 15.78 -9.92
CA ASP A 243 1.54 17.01 -10.31
C ASP A 243 2.51 18.09 -10.81
N GLN A 244 3.57 18.38 -10.06
CA GLN A 244 4.59 19.34 -10.48
C GLN A 244 5.27 18.97 -11.79
N LEU A 245 5.57 17.68 -12.01
CA LEU A 245 6.17 17.21 -13.26
C LEU A 245 5.21 17.30 -14.44
N ALA A 246 3.92 17.01 -14.22
CA ALA A 246 2.89 17.19 -15.23
C ALA A 246 2.74 18.67 -15.61
N ARG A 247 2.69 19.58 -14.63
CA ARG A 247 2.65 21.03 -14.90
C ARG A 247 3.87 21.53 -15.66
N GLN A 248 5.06 20.99 -15.36
CA GLN A 248 6.26 21.32 -16.13
C GLN A 248 6.11 20.87 -17.60
N GLN A 249 5.67 19.62 -17.81
CA GLN A 249 5.45 19.07 -19.16
C GLN A 249 4.36 19.83 -19.94
N GLU A 250 3.36 20.39 -19.27
CA GLU A 250 2.26 21.14 -19.89
C GLU A 250 2.65 22.55 -20.38
N ILE A 251 3.81 23.06 -19.95
CA ILE A 251 4.34 24.39 -20.32
C ILE A 251 5.42 24.27 -21.41
N GLU A 252 6.04 23.09 -21.56
CA GLU A 252 7.08 22.79 -22.56
C GLU A 252 6.50 22.52 -23.96
#